data_AF-A0A180FC52-F1
#
_entry.id   AF-A0A180FC52-F1
#
_cell.length_a   1.000
_cell.length_b   1.000
_cell.length_c   1.000
_cell.angle_alpha   90.00
_cell.angle_beta   90.00
_cell.angle_gamma   90.00
#
_symmetry.space_group_name_H-M   'P 1'
#
loop_
_entity.id
_entity.type
_entity.pdbx_description
1 polymer ?
#
loop_
_entity_poly.entity_id
_entity_poly.type
_entity_poly.pdbx_seq_one_letter_code
_entity_poly.pdbx_strand_id
1 'polypeptide(L)'
;MFEIVRDVLTSDIGSFSFVFGLVILSAYAIHKVTKFITLIQIGRSTSEQRANATDVRVDKIEHDIKDIKADIATIKTDITVIKGVVTAIKEALVSIAPSGTYIQSFSPLSLTNKGISVNNELHLASRIADNWEEIERCIDSHVKDKNAYDIQQFCIKQATADLSMFLPDSDISDIKAFAYKEGTSVESFGGLIGVIIRDTYFKHHKIGTKEVDSK
;
A
#
# COMPACT_ATOMS: atom_id res chain seq x y z
N MET A 1 -63.84 -48.67 -46.27
CA MET A 1 -63.61 -47.31 -46.78
C MET A 1 -64.26 -47.10 -48.15
N PHE A 2 -64.12 -48.04 -49.10
CA PHE A 2 -64.71 -47.95 -50.44
C PHE A 2 -66.26 -48.00 -50.45
N GLU A 3 -66.90 -48.81 -49.61
CA GLU A 3 -68.37 -48.88 -49.53
C GLU A 3 -69.02 -47.61 -48.96
N ILE A 4 -68.40 -46.99 -47.96
CA ILE A 4 -68.85 -45.71 -47.37
C ILE A 4 -68.78 -44.58 -48.41
N VAL A 5 -67.70 -44.55 -49.22
CA VAL A 5 -67.54 -43.56 -50.29
C VAL A 5 -68.59 -43.76 -51.39
N ARG A 6 -68.89 -45.02 -51.74
CA ARG A 6 -69.93 -45.37 -52.71
C ARG A 6 -71.33 -44.91 -52.26
N ASP A 7 -71.71 -45.19 -51.01
CA ASP A 7 -73.04 -44.88 -50.49
C ASP A 7 -73.27 -43.37 -50.30
N VAL A 8 -72.21 -42.61 -50.01
CA VAL A 8 -72.26 -41.14 -49.95
C VAL A 8 -72.48 -40.54 -51.34
N LEU A 9 -71.82 -41.07 -52.38
CA LEU A 9 -71.93 -40.60 -53.77
C LEU A 9 -73.31 -40.86 -54.40
N THR A 10 -74.05 -41.87 -53.94
CA THR A 10 -75.41 -42.18 -54.45
C THR A 10 -76.55 -41.56 -53.63
N SER A 11 -76.26 -40.82 -52.56
CA SER A 11 -77.26 -40.10 -51.75
C SER A 11 -77.55 -38.68 -52.30
N ASP A 12 -78.68 -38.06 -51.92
CA ASP A 12 -78.99 -36.65 -52.26
C ASP A 12 -77.94 -35.64 -51.75
N ILE A 13 -77.10 -36.05 -50.80
CA ILE A 13 -75.99 -35.29 -50.21
C ILE A 13 -74.67 -35.49 -51.01
N GLY A 14 -74.63 -36.48 -51.90
CA GLY A 14 -73.48 -36.89 -52.72
C GLY A 14 -73.20 -36.04 -53.95
N SER A 15 -73.84 -34.86 -54.09
CA SER A 15 -73.59 -33.99 -55.24
C SER A 15 -72.09 -33.70 -55.38
N PHE A 16 -71.60 -33.70 -56.62
CA PHE A 16 -70.18 -33.47 -56.95
C PHE A 16 -69.62 -32.22 -56.23
N SER A 17 -70.43 -31.16 -56.12
CA SER A 17 -70.07 -29.92 -55.43
C SER A 17 -69.85 -30.07 -53.92
N PHE A 18 -70.63 -30.93 -53.24
CA PHE A 18 -70.48 -31.16 -51.80
C PHE A 18 -69.18 -31.93 -51.50
N VAL A 19 -68.91 -32.99 -52.25
CA VAL A 19 -67.67 -33.77 -52.12
C VAL A 19 -66.44 -32.91 -52.45
N PHE A 20 -66.51 -32.11 -53.52
CA PHE A 20 -65.44 -31.19 -53.89
C PHE A 20 -65.21 -30.10 -52.83
N GLY A 21 -66.29 -29.57 -52.24
CA GLY A 21 -66.23 -28.62 -51.12
C GLY A 21 -65.55 -29.22 -49.88
N LEU A 22 -65.85 -30.47 -49.54
CA LEU A 22 -65.18 -31.19 -48.44
C LEU A 22 -63.69 -31.39 -48.73
N VAL A 23 -63.31 -31.76 -49.96
CA VAL A 23 -61.89 -31.92 -50.33
C VAL A 23 -61.12 -30.61 -50.21
N ILE A 24 -61.69 -29.49 -50.69
CA ILE A 24 -61.08 -28.16 -50.53
C ILE A 24 -60.93 -27.80 -49.06
N LEU A 25 -61.96 -28.06 -48.24
CA LEU A 25 -61.94 -27.76 -46.82
C LEU A 25 -60.91 -28.61 -46.08
N SER A 26 -60.79 -29.91 -46.41
CA SER A 26 -59.74 -30.79 -45.91
C SER A 26 -58.34 -30.29 -46.31
N ALA A 27 -58.13 -29.91 -47.58
CA ALA A 27 -56.86 -29.37 -48.05
C ALA A 27 -56.49 -28.06 -47.33
N TYR A 28 -57.47 -27.17 -47.12
CA TYR A 28 -57.30 -25.94 -46.36
C TYR A 28 -56.95 -26.21 -44.90
N ALA A 29 -57.62 -27.16 -44.25
CA ALA A 29 -57.32 -27.58 -42.88
C ALA A 29 -55.90 -28.15 -42.76
N ILE A 30 -55.50 -29.04 -43.68
CA ILE A 30 -54.14 -29.59 -43.75
C ILE A 30 -53.13 -28.46 -43.90
N HIS A 31 -53.32 -27.53 -44.84
CA HIS A 31 -52.41 -26.40 -45.03
C HIS A 31 -52.26 -25.55 -43.76
N LYS A 32 -53.38 -25.24 -43.07
CA LYS A 32 -53.37 -24.44 -41.84
C LYS A 32 -52.61 -25.14 -40.70
N VAL A 33 -52.83 -26.45 -40.53
CA VAL A 33 -52.13 -27.27 -39.52
C VAL A 33 -50.65 -27.35 -39.83
N THR A 34 -50.27 -27.65 -41.08
CA THR A 34 -48.86 -27.70 -41.50
C THR A 34 -48.16 -26.36 -41.25
N LYS A 35 -48.79 -25.24 -41.65
CA LYS A 35 -48.23 -23.90 -41.41
C LYS A 35 -48.03 -23.62 -39.92
N PHE A 36 -48.97 -24.03 -39.06
CA PHE A 36 -48.86 -23.86 -37.61
C PHE A 36 -47.70 -24.69 -37.01
N ILE A 37 -47.57 -25.95 -37.43
CA ILE A 37 -46.46 -26.83 -37.00
C ILE A 37 -45.12 -26.23 -37.43
N THR A 38 -45.01 -25.74 -38.66
CA THR A 38 -43.78 -25.11 -39.17
C THR A 38 -43.39 -23.88 -38.34
N LEU A 39 -44.34 -23.01 -37.97
CA LEU A 39 -44.06 -21.85 -37.12
C LEU A 39 -43.56 -22.25 -35.72
N ILE A 40 -44.16 -23.27 -35.12
CA ILE A 40 -43.69 -23.81 -33.84
C ILE A 40 -42.27 -24.35 -33.97
N GLN A 41 -41.97 -25.09 -35.04
CA GLN A 41 -40.65 -25.66 -35.27
C GLN A 41 -39.57 -24.58 -35.42
N ILE A 42 -39.85 -23.50 -36.16
CA ILE A 42 -38.96 -22.34 -36.29
C ILE A 42 -38.76 -21.63 -34.94
N GLY A 43 -39.83 -21.49 -34.16
CA GLY A 43 -39.76 -20.90 -32.82
C GLY A 43 -38.88 -21.72 -31.86
N ARG A 44 -38.98 -23.05 -31.92
CA ARG A 44 -38.15 -23.98 -31.15
C ARG A 44 -36.68 -23.89 -31.55
N SER A 45 -36.36 -23.97 -32.85
CA SER A 45 -34.97 -23.91 -33.32
C SER A 45 -34.30 -22.58 -32.97
N THR A 46 -35.04 -21.48 -33.03
CA THR A 46 -34.52 -20.15 -32.63
C THR A 46 -34.27 -20.08 -31.12
N SER A 47 -35.14 -20.70 -30.32
CA SER A 47 -34.99 -20.74 -28.86
C SER A 47 -33.82 -21.63 -28.44
N GLU A 48 -33.64 -22.77 -29.09
CA GLU A 48 -32.48 -23.66 -28.90
C GLU A 48 -31.17 -22.95 -29.26
N GLN A 49 -31.14 -22.21 -30.37
CA GLN A 49 -29.96 -21.42 -30.73
C GLN A 49 -29.63 -20.36 -29.68
N ARG A 50 -30.64 -19.68 -29.12
CA ARG A 50 -30.45 -18.70 -28.04
C ARG A 50 -30.00 -19.35 -26.74
N ALA A 51 -30.52 -20.53 -26.42
CA ALA A 51 -30.10 -21.31 -25.25
C ALA A 51 -28.62 -21.70 -25.39
N ASN A 52 -28.22 -22.29 -26.52
CA ASN A 52 -26.83 -22.66 -26.78
C ASN A 52 -25.88 -21.44 -26.73
N ALA A 53 -26.29 -20.30 -27.28
CA ALA A 53 -25.50 -19.07 -27.21
C ALA A 53 -25.40 -18.53 -25.77
N THR A 54 -26.41 -18.79 -24.94
CA THR A 54 -26.40 -18.42 -23.51
C THR A 54 -25.46 -19.33 -22.74
N ASP A 55 -25.50 -20.65 -22.99
CA ASP A 55 -24.61 -21.62 -22.34
C ASP A 55 -23.14 -21.30 -22.61
N VAL A 56 -22.78 -21.01 -23.87
CA VAL A 56 -21.41 -20.58 -24.23
C VAL A 56 -20.97 -19.32 -23.47
N ARG A 57 -21.89 -18.36 -23.26
CA ARG A 57 -21.58 -17.14 -22.51
C ARG A 57 -21.43 -17.43 -21.02
N VAL A 58 -22.23 -18.33 -20.47
CA VAL A 58 -22.14 -18.78 -19.07
C VAL A 58 -20.80 -19.48 -18.84
N ASP A 59 -20.40 -20.41 -19.72
CA ASP A 59 -19.11 -21.10 -19.65
C ASP A 59 -17.93 -20.11 -19.65
N LYS A 60 -18.00 -19.07 -20.50
CA LYS A 60 -16.98 -18.02 -20.53
C LYS A 60 -16.94 -17.23 -19.23
N ILE A 61 -18.09 -16.86 -18.68
CA ILE A 61 -18.18 -16.15 -17.40
C ILE A 61 -17.62 -17.00 -16.26
N GLU A 62 -17.89 -18.31 -16.25
CA GLU A 62 -17.32 -19.23 -15.26
C GLU A 62 -15.79 -19.28 -15.33
N HIS A 63 -15.23 -19.30 -16.54
CA HIS A 63 -13.78 -19.22 -16.74
C HIS A 63 -13.22 -17.89 -16.22
N ASP A 64 -13.81 -16.76 -16.63
CA ASP A 64 -13.37 -15.42 -16.19
C ASP A 64 -13.42 -15.29 -14.65
N ILE A 65 -14.45 -15.84 -14.00
CA ILE A 65 -14.57 -15.87 -12.53
C ILE A 65 -13.45 -16.69 -11.89
N LYS A 66 -13.04 -17.81 -12.52
CA LYS A 66 -11.96 -18.65 -12.02
C LYS A 66 -10.61 -17.92 -12.09
N ASP A 67 -10.35 -17.21 -13.18
CA ASP A 67 -9.13 -16.42 -13.35
C ASP A 67 -9.08 -15.26 -12.35
N ILE A 68 -10.18 -14.52 -12.18
CA ILE A 68 -10.30 -13.44 -11.18
C ILE A 68 -10.02 -13.96 -9.76
N LYS A 69 -10.50 -15.16 -9.42
CA LYS A 69 -10.22 -15.77 -8.11
C LYS A 69 -8.73 -16.07 -7.91
N ALA A 70 -8.04 -16.51 -8.97
CA ALA A 70 -6.60 -16.75 -8.92
C ALA A 70 -5.84 -15.44 -8.74
N ASP A 71 -6.18 -14.40 -9.49
CA ASP A 71 -5.57 -13.07 -9.36
C ASP A 71 -5.75 -12.48 -7.96
N ILE A 72 -6.95 -12.60 -7.37
CA ILE A 72 -7.22 -12.15 -6.00
C ILE A 72 -6.34 -12.89 -4.98
N ALA A 73 -6.07 -14.18 -5.19
CA ALA A 73 -5.19 -14.95 -4.31
C ALA A 73 -3.73 -14.46 -4.37
N THR A 74 -3.25 -14.14 -5.57
CA THR A 74 -1.93 -13.54 -5.79
C THR A 74 -1.83 -12.16 -5.12
N ILE A 75 -2.81 -11.28 -5.35
CA ILE A 75 -2.86 -9.93 -4.73
C ILE A 75 -2.84 -10.01 -3.20
N LYS A 76 -3.56 -10.96 -2.59
CA LYS A 76 -3.52 -11.16 -1.13
C LYS A 76 -2.12 -11.53 -0.63
N THR A 77 -1.40 -12.34 -1.39
CA THR A 77 -0.03 -12.72 -1.08
C THR A 77 0.89 -11.51 -1.15
N ASP A 78 0.80 -10.73 -2.23
CA ASP A 78 1.59 -9.51 -2.42
C ASP A 78 1.35 -8.49 -1.31
N ILE A 79 0.08 -8.27 -0.93
CA ILE A 79 -0.27 -7.40 0.20
C ILE A 79 0.35 -7.88 1.51
N THR A 80 0.40 -9.18 1.73
CA THR A 80 1.02 -9.76 2.94
C THR A 80 2.52 -9.49 2.96
N VAL A 81 3.19 -9.66 1.82
CA VAL A 81 4.62 -9.33 1.66
C VAL A 81 4.85 -7.84 1.90
N ILE A 82 4.06 -6.97 1.28
CA ILE A 82 4.16 -5.51 1.44
C ILE A 82 4.00 -5.10 2.91
N LYS A 83 3.03 -5.68 3.64
CA LYS A 83 2.87 -5.43 5.08
C LYS A 83 4.11 -5.80 5.88
N GLY A 84 4.75 -6.93 5.55
CA GLY A 84 6.02 -7.35 6.15
C GLY A 84 7.13 -6.32 5.88
N VAL A 85 7.29 -5.90 4.63
CA VAL A 85 8.27 -4.88 4.24
C VAL A 85 8.04 -3.55 4.95
N VAL A 86 6.79 -3.07 5.01
CA VAL A 86 6.43 -1.82 5.72
C VAL A 86 6.73 -1.92 7.21
N THR A 87 6.49 -3.08 7.83
CA THR A 87 6.82 -3.31 9.25
C THR A 87 8.33 -3.24 9.48
N ALA A 88 9.12 -3.92 8.64
CA ALA A 88 10.57 -3.87 8.70
C ALA A 88 11.13 -2.45 8.47
N ILE A 89 10.55 -1.69 7.52
CA ILE A 89 10.93 -0.29 7.29
C ILE A 89 10.61 0.57 8.52
N LYS A 90 9.45 0.38 9.15
CA LYS A 90 9.08 1.11 10.37
C LYS A 90 10.07 0.84 11.50
N GLU A 91 10.43 -0.43 11.71
CA GLU A 91 11.43 -0.82 12.72
C GLU A 91 12.81 -0.24 12.41
N ALA A 92 13.23 -0.29 11.15
CA ALA A 92 14.48 0.33 10.70
C ALA A 92 14.49 1.85 10.87
N LEU A 93 13.37 2.53 10.59
CA LEU A 93 13.25 3.97 10.81
C LEU A 93 13.30 4.33 12.30
N VAL A 94 12.69 3.53 13.17
CA VAL A 94 12.78 3.73 14.63
C VAL A 94 14.20 3.51 15.12
N SER A 95 14.93 2.52 14.59
CA SER A 95 16.33 2.26 14.98
C SER A 95 17.32 3.27 14.40
N ILE A 96 16.99 3.92 13.28
CA ILE A 96 17.71 5.11 12.76
C ILE A 96 17.31 6.38 13.53
N ALA A 97 16.12 6.40 14.16
CA ALA A 97 15.55 7.55 14.84
C ALA A 97 15.53 7.52 16.38
N PRO A 98 16.62 7.17 17.09
CA PRO A 98 16.87 7.82 18.37
C PRO A 98 17.21 9.31 18.17
N SER A 99 17.50 9.76 16.93
CA SER A 99 18.07 11.10 16.65
C SER A 99 17.55 11.77 15.35
N GLY A 100 16.64 11.12 14.61
CA GLY A 100 16.31 11.44 13.21
C GLY A 100 15.57 12.76 12.91
N THR A 101 15.40 13.65 13.89
CA THR A 101 14.74 14.96 13.66
C THR A 101 15.76 16.09 13.45
N TYR A 102 16.88 16.04 14.18
CA TYR A 102 17.81 17.17 14.29
C TYR A 102 19.18 16.93 13.64
N ILE A 103 19.52 15.68 13.28
CA ILE A 103 20.82 15.34 12.65
C ILE A 103 20.64 14.54 11.34
N GLN A 104 21.56 14.74 10.38
CA GLN A 104 21.63 14.02 9.11
C GLN A 104 22.34 12.66 9.27
N SER A 105 21.93 11.66 8.49
CA SER A 105 22.29 10.23 8.68
C SER A 105 23.65 9.79 8.12
N PHE A 106 24.62 10.68 7.91
CA PHE A 106 25.94 10.29 7.38
C PHE A 106 27.06 10.96 8.17
N SER A 107 28.13 10.22 8.43
CA SER A 107 29.34 10.79 9.03
C SER A 107 30.06 11.68 8.03
N PRO A 108 30.57 12.85 8.45
CA PRO A 108 30.40 13.44 9.79
C PRO A 108 28.95 13.92 10.03
N LEU A 109 28.35 13.47 11.15
CA LEU A 109 26.96 13.79 11.48
C LEU A 109 26.76 15.29 11.53
N SER A 110 25.82 15.86 10.80
CA SER A 110 25.59 17.31 10.74
C SER A 110 24.16 17.65 11.13
N LEU A 111 23.91 18.88 11.57
CA LEU A 111 22.56 19.29 11.94
C LEU A 111 21.65 19.41 10.71
N THR A 112 20.39 19.01 10.84
CA THR A 112 19.33 19.34 9.87
C THR A 112 18.90 20.79 10.00
N ASN A 113 18.16 21.34 9.03
CA ASN A 113 17.57 22.67 9.14
C ASN A 113 16.70 22.83 10.41
N LYS A 114 15.97 21.76 10.78
CA LYS A 114 15.18 21.73 12.01
C LYS A 114 16.08 21.73 13.26
N GLY A 115 17.19 20.99 13.23
CA GLY A 115 18.21 21.02 14.29
C GLY A 115 18.81 22.40 14.51
N ILE A 116 19.14 23.11 13.42
CA ILE A 116 19.65 24.49 13.48
C ILE A 116 18.60 25.43 14.10
N SER A 117 17.33 25.32 13.69
CA SER A 117 16.24 26.11 14.26
C SER A 117 16.11 25.92 15.77
N VAL A 118 16.09 24.67 16.22
CA VAL A 118 15.96 24.33 17.65
C VAL A 118 17.18 24.76 18.46
N ASN A 119 18.39 24.61 17.91
CA ASN A 119 19.61 25.14 18.54
C ASN A 119 19.50 26.65 18.79
N ASN A 120 18.95 27.40 17.84
CA ASN A 120 18.79 28.85 17.97
C ASN A 120 17.68 29.22 18.96
N GLU A 121 16.57 28.49 19.00
CA GLU A 121 15.45 28.74 19.91
C GLU A 121 15.80 28.44 21.37
N LEU A 122 16.52 27.35 21.61
CA LEU A 122 16.96 26.95 22.96
C LEU A 122 18.30 27.58 23.36
N HIS A 123 18.97 28.27 22.44
CA HIS A 123 20.30 28.83 22.63
C HIS A 123 21.33 27.77 23.10
N LEU A 124 21.28 26.56 22.54
CA LEU A 124 22.10 25.43 23.01
C LEU A 124 23.60 25.70 22.85
N ALA A 125 24.02 26.32 21.73
CA ALA A 125 25.41 26.67 21.51
C ALA A 125 25.99 27.61 22.57
N SER A 126 25.21 28.58 23.09
CA SER A 126 25.69 29.47 24.16
C SER A 126 25.74 28.75 25.50
N ARG A 127 24.72 27.95 25.83
CA ARG A 127 24.70 27.13 27.05
C ARG A 127 25.90 26.16 27.12
N ILE A 128 26.24 25.54 25.99
CA ILE A 128 27.43 24.69 25.87
C ILE A 128 28.72 25.50 26.04
N ALA A 129 28.78 26.71 25.48
CA ALA A 129 29.94 27.59 25.65
C ALA A 129 30.13 28.04 27.10
N ASP A 130 29.03 28.33 27.81
CA ASP A 130 29.05 28.75 29.21
C ASP A 130 29.57 27.64 30.15
N ASN A 131 29.35 26.36 29.79
CA ASN A 131 29.86 25.20 30.54
C ASN A 131 31.07 24.51 29.87
N TRP A 132 31.77 25.18 28.96
CA TRP A 132 32.74 24.52 28.07
C TRP A 132 33.88 23.81 28.82
N GLU A 133 34.44 24.43 29.86
CA GLU A 133 35.58 23.86 30.59
C GLU A 133 35.26 22.50 31.25
N GLU A 134 34.03 22.33 31.72
CA GLU A 134 33.59 21.06 32.31
C GLU A 134 33.34 20.00 31.23
N ILE A 135 32.70 20.40 30.13
CA ILE A 135 32.45 19.54 28.97
C ILE A 135 33.78 19.04 28.37
N GLU A 136 34.73 19.93 28.15
CA GLU A 136 36.05 19.61 27.58
C GLU A 136 36.81 18.65 28.51
N ARG A 137 36.84 18.94 29.82
CA ARG A 137 37.46 18.04 30.82
C ARG A 137 36.80 16.67 30.84
N CYS A 138 35.48 16.62 30.71
CA CYS A 138 34.70 15.41 30.66
C CYS A 138 35.05 14.57 29.42
N ILE A 139 35.16 15.19 28.24
CA ILE A 139 35.61 14.50 27.02
C ILE A 139 37.05 13.98 27.20
N ASP A 140 37.95 14.84 27.67
CA ASP A 140 39.37 14.51 27.83
C ASP A 140 39.62 13.36 28.83
N SER A 141 38.79 13.23 29.87
CA SER A 141 38.93 12.17 30.87
C SER A 141 38.36 10.82 30.41
N HIS A 142 37.42 10.82 29.45
CA HIS A 142 36.72 9.61 29.02
C HIS A 142 37.16 9.09 27.66
N VAL A 143 37.63 9.97 26.76
CA VAL A 143 38.06 9.59 25.41
C VAL A 143 39.58 9.43 25.39
N LYS A 144 40.03 8.17 25.27
CA LYS A 144 41.46 7.83 25.20
C LYS A 144 42.11 8.34 23.90
N ASP A 145 41.50 8.00 22.77
CA ASP A 145 41.99 8.36 21.44
C ASP A 145 41.22 9.57 20.91
N LYS A 146 41.86 10.73 20.84
CA LYS A 146 41.22 12.00 20.50
C LYS A 146 41.02 12.19 18.99
N ASN A 147 40.74 11.10 18.27
CA ASN A 147 40.42 11.16 16.85
C ASN A 147 38.95 11.54 16.63
N ALA A 148 38.63 11.98 15.41
CA ALA A 148 37.30 12.49 15.09
C ALA A 148 36.17 11.46 15.31
N TYR A 149 36.44 10.18 15.09
CA TYR A 149 35.44 9.13 15.25
C TYR A 149 35.11 8.89 16.71
N ASP A 150 36.12 8.71 17.56
CA ASP A 150 35.92 8.40 18.98
C ASP A 150 35.29 9.57 19.74
N ILE A 151 35.69 10.80 19.42
CA ILE A 151 35.05 12.01 19.96
C ILE A 151 33.58 12.08 19.53
N GLN A 152 33.28 11.82 18.25
CA GLN A 152 31.88 11.78 17.78
C GLN A 152 31.07 10.70 18.50
N GLN A 153 31.59 9.48 18.60
CA GLN A 153 30.90 8.38 19.27
C GLN A 153 30.63 8.70 20.73
N PHE A 154 31.61 9.27 21.43
CA PHE A 154 31.46 9.67 22.82
C PHE A 154 30.38 10.75 22.99
N CYS A 155 30.48 11.87 22.26
CA CYS A 155 29.57 13.00 22.41
C CYS A 155 28.11 12.59 22.12
N ILE A 156 27.87 11.82 21.06
CA ILE A 156 26.51 11.41 20.68
C ILE A 156 25.94 10.39 21.67
N LYS A 157 26.71 9.37 22.07
CA LYS A 157 26.23 8.34 23.01
C LYS A 157 25.92 8.94 24.37
N GLN A 158 26.84 9.73 24.91
CA GLN A 158 26.66 10.29 26.25
C GLN A 158 25.57 11.35 26.29
N ALA A 159 25.47 12.24 25.29
CA ALA A 159 24.41 13.24 25.27
C ALA A 159 23.02 12.60 25.10
N THR A 160 22.93 11.43 24.46
CA THR A 160 21.67 10.68 24.33
C THR A 160 21.33 9.89 25.60
N ALA A 161 22.34 9.38 26.32
CA ALA A 161 22.14 8.58 27.52
C ALA A 161 21.87 9.45 28.76
N ASP A 162 22.64 10.52 28.94
CA ASP A 162 22.60 11.38 30.12
C ASP A 162 23.08 12.81 29.80
N LEU A 163 22.13 13.73 29.67
CA LEU A 163 22.41 15.14 29.43
C LEU A 163 23.12 15.82 30.61
N SER A 164 22.98 15.30 31.84
CA SER A 164 23.62 15.89 33.03
C SER A 164 25.14 15.79 33.01
N MET A 165 25.69 14.94 32.14
CA MET A 165 27.12 14.85 31.89
C MET A 165 27.69 16.11 31.20
N PHE A 166 26.85 16.92 30.54
CA PHE A 166 27.27 18.07 29.76
C PHE A 166 26.57 19.37 30.15
N LEU A 167 25.33 19.30 30.62
CA LEU A 167 24.48 20.46 30.89
C LEU A 167 24.03 20.52 32.34
N PRO A 168 23.91 21.72 32.93
CA PRO A 168 23.34 21.88 34.26
C PRO A 168 21.84 21.57 34.28
N ASP A 169 21.30 21.23 35.46
CA ASP A 169 19.89 20.86 35.65
C ASP A 169 18.90 21.94 35.17
N SER A 170 19.28 23.22 35.23
CA SER A 170 18.48 24.33 34.71
C SER A 170 18.27 24.21 33.20
N ASP A 171 19.32 23.89 32.45
CA ASP A 171 19.28 23.77 31.00
C ASP A 171 18.52 22.53 30.56
N ILE A 172 18.70 21.43 31.29
CA ILE A 172 17.94 20.20 31.08
C ILE A 172 16.44 20.44 31.32
N SER A 173 16.10 21.25 32.31
CA SER A 173 14.70 21.60 32.61
C SER A 173 14.06 22.40 31.48
N ASP A 174 14.79 23.33 30.86
CA ASP A 174 14.32 24.08 29.69
C ASP A 174 14.12 23.16 28.48
N ILE A 175 15.06 22.24 28.24
CA ILE A 175 14.93 21.24 27.18
C ILE A 175 13.71 20.34 27.42
N LYS A 176 13.48 19.89 28.66
CA LYS A 176 12.30 19.10 29.05
C LYS A 176 11.00 19.87 28.80
N ALA A 177 10.95 21.15 29.17
CA ALA A 177 9.78 22.00 28.95
C ALA A 177 9.48 22.18 27.46
N PHE A 178 10.52 22.39 26.64
CA PHE A 178 10.39 22.49 25.20
C PHE A 178 9.96 21.16 24.57
N ALA A 179 10.56 20.04 24.98
CA ALA A 179 10.20 18.71 24.51
C ALA A 179 8.73 18.38 24.78
N TYR A 180 8.24 18.72 25.98
CA TYR A 180 6.83 18.56 26.35
C TYR A 180 5.90 19.41 25.49
N LYS A 181 6.26 20.68 25.24
CA LYS A 181 5.49 21.60 24.39
C LYS A 181 5.37 21.10 22.95
N GLU A 182 6.46 20.57 22.39
CA GLU A 182 6.53 20.10 21.00
C GLU A 182 6.08 18.64 20.83
N GLY A 183 5.73 17.93 21.92
CA GLY A 183 5.31 16.54 21.87
C GLY A 183 6.42 15.57 21.45
N THR A 184 7.67 15.87 21.80
CA THR A 184 8.84 15.04 21.48
C THR A 184 9.50 14.52 22.75
N SER A 185 10.35 13.50 22.61
CA SER A 185 11.14 12.95 23.72
C SER A 185 12.42 13.77 23.95
N VAL A 186 12.94 13.76 25.18
CA VAL A 186 14.18 14.48 25.55
C VAL A 186 15.40 13.81 24.92
N GLU A 187 15.36 12.50 24.77
CA GLU A 187 16.41 11.68 24.13
C GLU A 187 16.66 12.12 22.68
N SER A 188 15.62 12.64 22.01
CA SER A 188 15.71 13.15 20.64
C SER A 188 16.69 14.33 20.50
N PHE A 189 16.97 15.06 21.58
CA PHE A 189 17.90 16.20 21.60
C PHE A 189 19.36 15.76 21.82
N GLY A 190 19.61 14.53 22.28
CA GLY A 190 20.95 14.04 22.55
C GLY A 190 21.86 14.09 21.32
N GLY A 191 21.34 13.70 20.16
CA GLY A 191 22.07 13.81 18.89
C GLY A 191 22.40 15.26 18.50
N LEU A 192 21.45 16.19 18.70
CA LEU A 192 21.64 17.62 18.43
C LEU A 192 22.75 18.20 19.31
N ILE A 193 22.66 17.98 20.62
CA ILE A 193 23.60 18.48 21.62
C ILE A 193 24.98 17.85 21.41
N GLY A 194 25.05 16.54 21.18
CA GLY A 194 26.30 15.83 20.92
C GLY A 194 27.02 16.32 19.66
N VAL A 195 26.31 16.69 18.59
CA VAL A 195 26.92 17.32 17.40
C VAL A 195 27.50 18.69 17.73
N ILE A 196 26.77 19.54 18.47
CA ILE A 196 27.25 20.88 18.83
C ILE A 196 28.50 20.81 19.72
N ILE A 197 28.50 19.91 20.71
CA ILE A 197 29.66 19.67 21.59
C ILE A 197 30.86 19.21 20.77
N ARG A 198 30.68 18.19 19.92
CA ARG A 198 31.73 17.66 19.04
C ARG A 198 32.33 18.76 18.16
N ASP A 199 31.50 19.57 17.51
CA ASP A 199 31.98 20.63 16.60
C ASP A 199 32.74 21.71 17.35
N THR A 200 32.30 22.05 18.57
CA THR A 200 33.01 22.97 19.46
C THR A 200 34.37 22.40 19.85
N TYR A 201 34.44 21.10 20.17
CA TYR A 201 35.68 20.40 20.49
C TYR A 201 36.64 20.39 19.30
N PHE A 202 36.17 20.01 18.11
CA PHE A 202 37.00 20.01 16.89
C PHE A 202 37.56 21.38 16.56
N LYS A 203 36.77 22.44 16.78
CA LYS A 203 37.21 23.82 16.60
C LYS A 203 38.31 24.22 17.59
N HIS A 204 38.16 23.89 18.87
CA HIS A 204 39.17 24.17 19.91
C HIS A 204 40.47 23.42 19.69
N HIS A 205 40.39 22.13 19.34
CA HIS A 205 41.55 21.25 19.18
C HIS A 205 42.11 21.20 17.75
N LYS A 206 41.55 22.00 16.82
CA LYS A 206 41.95 22.04 15.40
C LYS A 206 41.95 20.66 14.73
N ILE A 207 40.99 19.81 15.10
CA ILE A 207 40.83 18.48 14.50
C ILE A 207 40.20 18.67 13.12
N GLY A 208 40.94 18.31 12.08
CA GLY A 208 40.46 18.40 10.70
C GLY A 208 39.38 17.35 10.45
N THR A 209 38.16 17.78 10.12
CA THR A 209 37.05 16.88 9.72
C THR A 209 37.28 16.18 8.37
N LYS A 210 38.43 16.42 7.72
CA LYS A 210 38.81 15.86 6.40
C LYS A 210 39.57 14.52 6.47
N GLU A 211 39.92 14.00 7.64
CA GLU A 211 40.68 12.75 7.75
C GLU A 211 39.83 11.47 7.66
N VAL A 212 38.52 11.58 7.44
CA VAL A 212 37.61 10.41 7.33
C VAL A 212 37.32 10.03 5.86
N ASP A 213 37.82 10.80 4.88
CA ASP A 213 37.62 10.55 3.43
C ASP A 213 38.71 9.64 2.80
N SER A 214 39.40 8.83 3.59
CA SER A 214 40.44 7.93 3.06
C SER A 214 40.25 6.50 3.55
N LYS A 215 39.19 5.85 3.07
CA LYS A 215 39.16 4.44 2.66
C LYS A 215 37.89 4.07 1.93
#